data_AF-A0A958FNZ0-F1
#
_entry.id   AF-A0A958FNZ0-F1
#
_cell.length_a   1.000
_cell.length_b   1.000
_cell.length_c   1.000
_cell.angle_alpha   90.00
_cell.angle_beta   90.00
_cell.angle_gamma   90.00
#
_symmetry.space_group_name_H-M   'P 1'
#
loop_
_entity.id
_entity.type
_entity.pdbx_description
1 polymer ?
#
loop_
_entity_poly.entity_id
_entity_poly.type
_entity_poly.pdbx_seq_one_letter_code
_entity_poly.pdbx_strand_id
1 'polypeptide(L)'
;RFRQLLASIRKDDSGDFLITVDGPLNLFYKSQKYGMNLALFFPAVLHQPVWEVQAMIKINNRREYRLTLDQTSGLRPYSHQFLAYVPEEISMFQDVFSQKIADWQIEPAANFVPLPGDFYCFPDFTLRHESGREIALELFHPWHASHLLSRLQQVHDAEAPPLIIGVAKVLQKDSLVAETLAESVYFRNYGFVFREMPTAEQIRPMLAALLENNAFTAKKSRDQTKKRSPHVFGKTE
;
A
#
# COMPACT_ATOMS: atom_id res chain seq x y z
N ARG A 1 -2.66 6.72 -4.98
CA ARG A 1 -1.82 5.50 -5.03
C ARG A 1 -0.35 5.90 -5.02
N PHE A 2 0.49 5.26 -4.20
CA PHE A 2 1.91 5.59 -4.05
C PHE A 2 2.80 5.20 -5.25
N ARG A 3 2.23 4.91 -6.43
CA ARG A 3 2.99 4.64 -7.66
C ARG A 3 4.17 3.64 -7.48
N GLN A 4 3.98 2.56 -6.72
CA GLN A 4 5.04 1.58 -6.42
C GLN A 4 6.27 2.19 -5.72
N LEU A 5 6.08 3.28 -4.97
CA LEU A 5 7.09 3.84 -4.08
C LEU A 5 7.28 2.95 -2.87
N LEU A 6 8.52 2.93 -2.38
CA LEU A 6 8.91 2.29 -1.15
C LEU A 6 8.50 3.19 0.01
N ALA A 7 7.25 3.08 0.47
CA ALA A 7 6.68 3.93 1.49
C ALA A 7 6.28 3.15 2.75
N SER A 8 6.68 3.64 3.91
CA SER A 8 6.10 3.24 5.19
C SER A 8 5.23 4.36 5.74
N ILE A 9 4.10 4.00 6.33
CA ILE A 9 3.09 4.94 6.79
C ILE A 9 2.66 4.55 8.18
N ARG A 10 2.72 5.52 9.07
CA ARG A 10 2.28 5.41 10.46
C ARG A 10 1.57 6.69 10.87
N LYS A 11 0.84 6.62 11.98
CA LYS A 11 0.44 7.83 12.69
C LYS A 11 1.50 8.21 13.71
N ASP A 12 1.73 9.50 13.89
CA ASP A 12 2.49 10.00 15.02
C ASP A 12 1.60 10.19 16.27
N ASP A 13 2.18 10.66 17.36
CA ASP A 13 1.48 10.88 18.63
C ASP A 13 0.39 11.97 18.53
N SER A 14 0.50 12.86 17.54
CA SER A 14 -0.49 13.91 17.26
C SER A 14 -1.68 13.39 16.45
N GLY A 15 -1.56 12.17 15.90
CA GLY A 15 -2.55 11.55 15.02
C GLY A 15 -2.38 11.90 13.54
N ASP A 16 -1.31 12.61 13.19
CA ASP A 16 -0.97 12.98 11.81
C ASP A 16 -0.28 11.82 11.09
N PHE A 17 -0.46 11.76 9.77
CA PHE A 17 0.16 10.70 8.96
C PHE A 17 1.61 11.05 8.65
N LEU A 18 2.53 10.22 9.13
CA LEU A 18 3.94 10.27 8.76
C LEU A 18 4.24 9.21 7.69
N ILE A 19 4.52 9.70 6.48
CA ILE A 19 4.87 8.90 5.32
C ILE A 19 6.39 9.00 5.10
N THR A 20 7.10 7.89 5.25
CA THR A 20 8.53 7.81 4.91
C THR A 20 8.67 7.12 3.56
N VAL A 21 9.25 7.80 2.57
CA VAL A 21 9.49 7.25 1.23
C VAL A 21 10.99 7.14 0.98
N ASP A 22 11.47 5.97 0.57
CA ASP A 22 12.89 5.82 0.23
C ASP A 22 13.24 6.65 -1.01
N GLY A 23 14.41 7.28 -1.00
CA GLY A 23 14.89 8.07 -2.13
C GLY A 23 15.36 7.19 -3.30
N PRO A 24 15.32 7.69 -4.55
CA PRO A 24 15.80 6.96 -5.72
C PRO A 24 17.28 6.57 -5.67
N LEU A 25 18.08 7.23 -4.83
CA LEU A 25 19.50 6.93 -4.62
C LEU A 25 19.74 5.74 -3.68
N ASN A 26 18.75 5.34 -2.88
CA ASN A 26 18.83 4.14 -2.03
C ASN A 26 18.52 2.86 -2.81
N LEU A 27 18.20 2.97 -4.11
CA LEU A 27 17.85 1.85 -4.96
C LEU A 27 19.02 1.41 -5.82
N PHE A 28 19.39 0.13 -5.71
CA PHE A 28 20.41 -0.50 -6.55
C PHE A 28 19.93 -0.78 -8.00
N TYR A 29 18.67 -0.49 -8.35
CA TYR A 29 18.06 -0.88 -9.63
C TYR A 29 17.02 0.14 -10.14
N LYS A 30 17.06 0.49 -11.44
CA LYS A 30 16.07 1.32 -12.18
C LYS A 30 15.66 2.65 -11.49
N SER A 31 16.63 3.41 -10.97
CA SER A 31 16.44 4.70 -10.27
C SER A 31 15.62 5.74 -11.05
N GLN A 32 15.63 5.73 -12.39
CA GLN A 32 14.83 6.65 -13.20
C GLN A 32 13.32 6.38 -13.15
N LYS A 33 12.88 5.11 -13.25
CA LYS A 33 11.44 4.78 -13.16
C LYS A 33 10.91 5.12 -11.77
N TYR A 34 11.68 4.81 -10.73
CA TYR A 34 11.33 5.14 -9.36
C TYR A 34 11.32 6.65 -9.10
N GLY A 35 12.34 7.37 -9.57
CA GLY A 35 12.39 8.83 -9.48
C GLY A 35 11.21 9.49 -10.19
N MET A 36 10.81 8.96 -11.36
CA MET A 36 9.59 9.39 -12.05
C MET A 36 8.34 9.12 -11.22
N ASN A 37 8.21 7.93 -10.62
CA ASN A 37 7.09 7.63 -9.72
C ASN A 37 7.03 8.59 -8.52
N LEU A 38 8.18 8.97 -7.96
CA LEU A 38 8.26 9.95 -6.86
C LEU A 38 7.82 11.34 -7.33
N ALA A 39 8.33 11.80 -8.47
CA ALA A 39 7.97 13.08 -9.07
C ALA A 39 6.47 13.14 -9.39
N LEU A 40 5.90 12.04 -9.87
CA LEU A 40 4.48 11.96 -10.18
C LEU A 40 3.58 11.75 -8.93
N PHE A 41 4.16 11.34 -7.80
CA PHE A 41 3.48 11.28 -6.50
C PHE A 41 3.44 12.65 -5.82
N PHE A 42 4.51 13.43 -5.90
CA PHE A 42 4.65 14.71 -5.21
C PHE A 42 3.48 15.70 -5.39
N PRO A 43 2.85 15.85 -6.57
CA PRO A 43 1.64 16.67 -6.71
C PRO A 43 0.51 16.30 -5.75
N ALA A 44 0.41 15.04 -5.31
CA ALA A 44 -0.60 14.60 -4.32
C ALA A 44 -0.43 15.31 -2.99
N VAL A 45 0.82 15.52 -2.59
CA VAL A 45 1.20 16.18 -1.34
C VAL A 45 0.77 17.65 -1.43
N LEU A 46 1.01 18.30 -2.57
CA LEU A 46 0.62 19.69 -2.80
C LEU A 46 -0.90 19.95 -2.79
N HIS A 47 -1.72 18.90 -2.89
CA HIS A 47 -3.18 19.01 -2.75
C HIS A 47 -3.66 18.97 -1.30
N GLN A 48 -2.79 18.64 -0.33
CA GLN A 48 -3.16 18.66 1.08
C GLN A 48 -3.18 20.10 1.60
N PRO A 49 -4.12 20.46 2.49
CA PRO A 49 -4.20 21.81 3.04
C PRO A 49 -3.00 22.14 3.95
N VAL A 50 -2.44 21.13 4.62
CA VAL A 50 -1.26 21.21 5.49
C VAL A 50 -0.36 20.05 5.13
N TRP A 51 0.91 20.32 4.85
CA TRP A 51 1.89 19.29 4.51
C TRP A 51 3.31 19.78 4.80
N GLU A 52 4.18 18.84 5.16
CA GLU A 52 5.62 19.04 5.26
C GLU A 52 6.33 17.90 4.52
N VAL A 53 7.38 18.24 3.77
CA VAL A 53 8.28 17.26 3.16
C VAL A 53 9.70 17.60 3.59
N GLN A 54 10.37 16.60 4.15
CA GLN A 54 11.79 16.65 4.47
C GLN A 54 12.52 15.60 3.64
N ALA A 55 13.60 15.99 2.99
CA ALA A 55 14.42 15.09 2.18
C ALA A 55 15.91 15.40 2.35
N MET A 56 16.73 14.35 2.40
CA MET A 56 18.18 14.46 2.29
C MET A 56 18.56 14.36 0.81
N ILE A 57 19.22 15.40 0.28
CA ILE A 57 19.61 15.49 -1.13
C ILE A 57 21.13 15.60 -1.26
N LYS A 58 21.70 14.97 -2.30
CA LYS A 58 23.12 15.09 -2.65
C LYS A 58 23.27 15.88 -3.95
N ILE A 59 23.98 17.01 -3.90
CA ILE A 59 24.31 17.79 -5.09
C ILE A 59 25.74 17.44 -5.52
N ASN A 60 25.92 17.08 -6.79
CA ASN A 60 27.20 16.70 -7.40
C ASN A 60 27.95 15.59 -6.64
N ASN A 61 27.21 14.71 -5.95
CA ASN A 61 27.74 13.62 -5.13
C ASN A 61 28.81 14.03 -4.09
N ARG A 62 28.79 15.30 -3.65
CA ARG A 62 29.83 15.87 -2.78
C ARG A 62 29.31 16.35 -1.44
N ARG A 63 28.15 17.01 -1.42
CA ARG A 63 27.56 17.56 -0.19
C ARG A 63 26.12 17.09 -0.05
N GLU A 64 25.81 16.64 1.15
CA GLU A 64 24.45 16.36 1.60
C GLU A 64 23.81 17.66 2.10
N TYR A 65 22.58 17.90 1.68
CA TYR A 65 21.75 19.01 2.11
C TYR A 65 20.42 18.47 2.61
N ARG A 66 19.80 19.17 3.55
CA ARG A 66 18.41 18.95 3.94
C ARG A 66 17.53 19.91 3.17
N LEU A 67 16.60 19.36 2.40
CA LEU A 67 15.50 20.09 1.78
C LEU A 67 14.29 19.97 2.70
N THR A 68 13.74 21.10 3.11
CA THR A 68 12.46 21.18 3.81
C THR A 68 11.52 22.03 2.98
N LEU A 69 10.32 21.52 2.73
CA LEU A 69 9.26 22.19 2.00
C LEU A 69 7.96 22.03 2.79
N ASP A 70 7.10 23.04 2.74
CA ASP A 70 5.79 23.04 3.37
C ASP A 70 4.77 23.80 2.51
N GLN A 71 3.51 23.87 2.96
CA GLN A 71 2.44 24.58 2.27
C GLN A 71 2.73 26.07 1.99
N THR A 72 3.68 26.69 2.69
CA THR A 72 4.06 28.10 2.51
C THR A 72 5.08 28.31 1.39
N SER A 73 5.65 27.23 0.84
CA SER A 73 6.72 27.26 -0.17
C SER A 73 6.27 27.77 -1.56
N GLY A 74 5.00 28.15 -1.73
CA GLY A 74 4.47 28.72 -2.98
C GLY A 74 4.33 27.72 -4.14
N LEU A 75 4.62 26.44 -3.90
CA LEU A 75 4.47 25.36 -4.88
C LEU A 75 2.98 25.12 -5.17
N ARG A 76 2.63 25.03 -6.45
CA ARG A 76 1.27 24.72 -6.89
C ARG A 76 1.23 23.40 -7.65
N PRO A 77 0.21 22.56 -7.45
CA PRO A 77 0.03 21.38 -8.27
C PRO A 77 -0.19 21.80 -9.72
N TYR A 78 0.51 21.16 -10.66
CA TYR A 78 0.41 21.47 -12.08
C TYR A 78 -0.89 20.90 -12.72
N SER A 79 -1.61 20.01 -12.03
CA SER A 79 -2.89 19.45 -12.47
C SER A 79 -3.91 19.43 -11.34
N HIS A 80 -5.15 19.81 -11.64
CA HIS A 80 -6.30 19.68 -10.72
C HIS A 80 -6.86 18.27 -10.65
N GLN A 81 -6.64 17.46 -11.69
CA GLN A 81 -7.03 16.07 -11.70
C GLN A 81 -5.84 15.24 -11.23
N PHE A 82 -6.02 14.61 -10.08
CA PHE A 82 -5.29 13.43 -9.70
C PHE A 82 -5.77 12.29 -10.60
N LEU A 83 -5.39 12.31 -11.89
CA LEU A 83 -5.70 11.21 -12.80
C LEU A 83 -5.01 9.99 -12.20
N ALA A 84 -5.82 9.07 -11.67
CA ALA A 84 -5.41 7.76 -11.25
C ALA A 84 -4.93 7.03 -12.51
N TYR A 85 -3.69 7.30 -12.91
CA TYR A 85 -3.03 6.53 -13.95
C TYR A 85 -2.96 5.10 -13.45
N VAL A 86 -3.80 4.25 -14.03
CA VAL A 86 -3.76 2.81 -13.86
C VAL A 86 -2.89 2.30 -15.01
N PRO A 87 -1.68 1.77 -14.74
CA PRO A 87 -0.86 1.14 -15.76
C PRO A 87 -1.65 0.08 -16.54
N GLU A 88 -1.38 -0.06 -17.83
CA GLU A 88 -2.08 -1.01 -18.71
C GLU A 88 -1.99 -2.45 -18.20
N GLU A 89 -0.85 -2.82 -17.62
CA GLU A 89 -0.61 -4.13 -17.03
C GLU A 89 -1.61 -4.44 -15.91
N ILE A 90 -2.04 -3.41 -15.19
CA ILE A 90 -3.02 -3.55 -14.11
C ILE A 90 -4.41 -3.81 -14.68
N SER A 91 -4.80 -3.09 -15.73
CA SER A 91 -6.07 -3.34 -16.42
C SER A 91 -6.12 -4.77 -16.98
N MET A 92 -5.06 -5.20 -17.66
CA MET A 92 -4.97 -6.55 -18.22
C MET A 92 -5.10 -7.63 -17.15
N PHE A 93 -4.46 -7.44 -15.99
CA PHE A 93 -4.58 -8.39 -14.90
C PHE A 93 -6.01 -8.47 -14.34
N GLN A 94 -6.70 -7.33 -14.20
CA GLN A 94 -8.09 -7.32 -13.76
C GLN A 94 -9.01 -8.08 -14.72
N ASP A 95 -8.83 -7.88 -16.02
CA ASP A 95 -9.63 -8.56 -17.05
C ASP A 95 -9.42 -10.08 -17.02
N VAL A 96 -8.15 -10.52 -16.99
CA VAL A 96 -7.80 -11.95 -16.94
C VAL A 96 -8.27 -12.59 -15.63
N PHE A 97 -8.19 -11.86 -14.52
CA PHE A 97 -8.66 -12.35 -13.22
C PHE A 97 -10.17 -12.57 -13.21
N SER A 98 -10.93 -11.57 -13.67
CA SER A 98 -12.40 -11.60 -13.69
C SER A 98 -12.96 -12.72 -14.58
N GLN A 99 -12.24 -13.10 -15.64
CA GLN A 99 -12.62 -14.24 -16.50
C GLN A 99 -12.42 -15.60 -15.83
N LYS A 100 -11.52 -15.71 -14.84
CA LYS A 100 -11.13 -16.99 -14.24
C LYS A 100 -11.76 -17.25 -12.88
N ILE A 101 -12.10 -16.21 -12.14
CA ILE A 101 -12.65 -16.28 -10.79
C ILE A 101 -13.90 -15.40 -10.74
N ALA A 102 -15.01 -15.93 -11.24
CA ALA A 102 -16.25 -15.18 -11.47
C ALA A 102 -16.90 -14.65 -10.19
N ASP A 103 -16.67 -15.34 -9.08
CA ASP A 103 -17.16 -15.06 -7.74
C ASP A 103 -16.35 -13.97 -7.01
N TRP A 104 -15.23 -13.53 -7.59
CA TRP A 104 -14.40 -12.46 -7.04
C TRP A 104 -14.21 -11.32 -8.04
N GLN A 105 -14.51 -10.10 -7.58
CA GLN A 105 -14.18 -8.87 -8.26
C GLN A 105 -12.82 -8.37 -7.80
N ILE A 106 -12.03 -7.84 -8.74
CA ILE A 106 -10.73 -7.22 -8.44
C ILE A 106 -10.69 -5.77 -8.93
N GLU A 107 -10.36 -4.88 -8.02
CA GLU A 107 -10.28 -3.44 -8.26
C GLU A 107 -8.96 -2.89 -7.73
N PRO A 108 -8.39 -1.81 -8.31
CA PRO A 108 -7.28 -1.12 -7.69
C PRO A 108 -7.71 -0.63 -6.31
N ALA A 109 -6.85 -0.83 -5.30
CA ALA A 109 -7.25 -0.48 -3.93
C ALA A 109 -7.46 1.04 -3.78
N ALA A 110 -8.63 1.42 -3.29
CA ALA A 110 -8.97 2.82 -2.97
C ALA A 110 -8.63 3.21 -1.53
N ASN A 111 -8.62 2.23 -0.61
CA ASN A 111 -8.44 2.43 0.82
C ASN A 111 -7.12 1.84 1.30
N PHE A 112 -6.56 2.43 2.37
CA PHE A 112 -5.48 1.81 3.11
C PHE A 112 -6.01 0.75 4.07
N VAL A 113 -5.17 -0.24 4.37
CA VAL A 113 -5.46 -1.32 5.31
C VAL A 113 -4.67 -1.09 6.59
N PRO A 114 -5.32 -1.02 7.77
CA PRO A 114 -4.59 -0.98 9.03
C PRO A 114 -3.87 -2.30 9.26
N LEU A 115 -2.64 -2.21 9.75
CA LEU A 115 -1.81 -3.33 10.17
C LEU A 115 -1.58 -3.25 11.69
N PRO A 116 -1.10 -4.34 12.31
CA PRO A 116 -0.68 -4.30 13.72
C PRO A 116 0.34 -3.17 13.97
N GLY A 117 0.22 -2.47 15.10
CA GLY A 117 1.20 -1.47 15.55
C GLY A 117 1.14 -0.11 14.87
N ASP A 118 -0.05 0.43 14.59
CA ASP A 118 -0.28 1.75 13.94
C ASP A 118 0.33 1.90 12.54
N PHE A 119 0.70 0.79 11.91
CA PHE A 119 1.15 0.75 10.54
C PHE A 119 -0.04 0.68 9.57
N TYR A 120 0.16 1.23 8.38
CA TYR A 120 -0.83 1.16 7.31
C TYR A 120 -0.21 0.59 6.03
N CYS A 121 -0.98 -0.23 5.33
CA CYS A 121 -0.67 -0.75 4.00
C CYS A 121 -1.50 -0.02 2.95
N PHE A 122 -0.88 0.30 1.82
CA PHE A 122 -1.57 0.79 0.62
C PHE A 122 -1.47 -0.30 -0.45
N PRO A 123 -2.38 -1.29 -0.43
CA PRO A 123 -2.29 -2.43 -1.31
C PRO A 123 -2.47 -2.00 -2.78
N ASP A 124 -2.09 -2.89 -3.69
CA ASP A 124 -2.26 -2.65 -5.12
C ASP A 124 -3.71 -2.89 -5.54
N PHE A 125 -4.35 -3.90 -4.95
CA PHE A 125 -5.71 -4.31 -5.26
C PHE A 125 -6.55 -4.58 -4.03
N THR A 126 -7.86 -4.47 -4.20
CA THR A 126 -8.88 -5.01 -3.31
C THR A 126 -9.64 -6.08 -4.07
N LEU A 127 -9.76 -7.26 -3.48
CA LEU A 127 -10.53 -8.38 -4.00
C LEU A 127 -11.81 -8.50 -3.16
N ARG A 128 -12.97 -8.54 -3.82
CA ARG A 128 -14.27 -8.63 -3.17
C ARG A 128 -15.05 -9.83 -3.70
N HIS A 129 -15.46 -10.70 -2.80
CA HIS A 129 -16.32 -11.84 -3.10
C HIS A 129 -17.80 -11.43 -3.08
N GLU A 130 -18.65 -12.14 -3.82
CA GLU A 130 -20.10 -11.91 -3.88
C GLU A 130 -20.77 -11.93 -2.50
N SER A 131 -20.26 -12.75 -1.57
CA SER A 131 -20.76 -12.84 -0.19
C SER A 131 -20.45 -11.61 0.67
N GLY A 132 -19.72 -10.63 0.14
CA GLY A 132 -19.29 -9.41 0.84
C GLY A 132 -17.95 -9.53 1.56
N ARG A 133 -17.25 -10.67 1.45
CA ARG A 133 -15.88 -10.80 1.96
C ARG A 133 -14.92 -9.98 1.10
N GLU A 134 -13.92 -9.38 1.73
CA GLU A 134 -12.96 -8.49 1.09
C GLU A 134 -11.56 -8.80 1.60
N ILE A 135 -10.57 -8.82 0.71
CA ILE A 135 -9.16 -8.87 1.09
C ILE A 135 -8.31 -7.99 0.20
N ALA A 136 -7.27 -7.40 0.77
CA ALA A 136 -6.27 -6.65 0.02
C ALA A 136 -5.23 -7.57 -0.64
N LEU A 137 -4.62 -7.09 -1.71
CA LEU A 137 -3.49 -7.73 -2.38
C LEU A 137 -2.38 -6.69 -2.61
N GLU A 138 -1.19 -6.96 -2.09
CA GLU A 138 0.01 -6.13 -2.28
C GLU A 138 1.07 -6.92 -3.07
N LEU A 139 1.63 -6.28 -4.09
CA LEU A 139 2.62 -6.86 -5.01
C LEU A 139 4.00 -6.24 -4.77
N PHE A 140 4.96 -7.11 -4.44
CA PHE A 140 6.35 -6.75 -4.20
C PHE A 140 7.19 -6.97 -5.46
N HIS A 141 7.66 -5.86 -6.03
CA HIS A 141 8.45 -5.80 -7.26
C HIS A 141 9.96 -5.78 -6.96
N PRO A 142 10.85 -5.87 -7.97
CA PRO A 142 12.27 -6.13 -7.77
C PRO A 142 13.01 -5.14 -6.85
N TRP A 143 12.49 -3.93 -6.66
CA TRP A 143 13.08 -2.93 -5.75
C TRP A 143 12.47 -2.94 -4.34
N HIS A 144 11.49 -3.80 -4.05
CA HIS A 144 10.76 -3.84 -2.78
C HIS A 144 11.36 -4.79 -1.73
N ALA A 145 12.63 -5.19 -1.84
CA ALA A 145 13.22 -6.19 -0.93
C ALA A 145 13.09 -5.80 0.57
N SER A 146 13.54 -4.60 0.95
CA SER A 146 13.46 -4.12 2.34
C SER A 146 12.02 -3.95 2.83
N HIS A 147 11.12 -3.49 1.95
CA HIS A 147 9.71 -3.30 2.27
C HIS A 147 8.97 -4.62 2.43
N LEU A 148 9.32 -5.63 1.62
CA LEU A 148 8.82 -6.99 1.75
C LEU A 148 9.19 -7.57 3.12
N LEU A 149 10.46 -7.48 3.51
CA LEU A 149 10.93 -7.96 4.81
C LEU A 149 10.18 -7.28 5.97
N SER A 150 10.06 -5.95 5.90
CA SER A 150 9.32 -5.17 6.90
C SER A 150 7.85 -5.56 6.95
N ARG A 151 7.20 -5.77 5.79
CA ARG A 151 5.80 -6.19 5.73
C ARG A 151 5.60 -7.58 6.32
N LEU A 152 6.47 -8.55 5.99
CA LEU A 152 6.41 -9.90 6.53
C LEU A 152 6.53 -9.92 8.05
N GLN A 153 7.37 -9.04 8.61
CA GLN A 153 7.46 -8.85 10.06
C GLN A 153 6.16 -8.25 10.63
N GLN A 154 5.58 -7.23 10.00
CA GLN A 154 4.34 -6.58 10.47
C GLN A 154 3.13 -7.51 10.48
N VAL A 155 3.06 -8.46 9.55
CA VAL A 155 1.93 -9.40 9.44
C VAL A 155 2.18 -10.73 10.15
N HIS A 156 3.36 -10.92 10.75
CA HIS A 156 3.77 -12.19 11.36
C HIS A 156 2.76 -12.71 12.40
N ASP A 157 2.35 -11.82 13.31
CA ASP A 157 1.44 -12.13 14.42
C ASP A 157 -0.01 -11.72 14.15
N ALA A 158 -0.38 -11.48 12.89
CA ALA A 158 -1.74 -11.07 12.55
C ALA A 158 -2.74 -12.22 12.77
N GLU A 159 -3.73 -12.01 13.66
CA GLU A 159 -4.78 -13.00 13.96
C GLU A 159 -5.62 -13.39 12.75
N ALA A 160 -5.79 -12.46 11.81
CA ALA A 160 -6.45 -12.67 10.52
C ALA A 160 -5.61 -11.98 9.42
N PRO A 161 -5.52 -12.54 8.20
CA PRO A 161 -4.67 -11.97 7.16
C PRO A 161 -5.21 -10.62 6.68
N PRO A 162 -4.48 -9.51 6.89
CA PRO A 162 -4.90 -8.21 6.37
C PRO A 162 -4.76 -8.12 4.86
N LEU A 163 -3.85 -8.91 4.25
CA LEU A 163 -3.58 -8.89 2.81
C LEU A 163 -2.99 -10.20 2.28
N ILE A 164 -3.17 -10.45 0.99
CA ILE A 164 -2.38 -11.41 0.22
C ILE A 164 -1.08 -10.74 -0.24
N ILE A 165 0.04 -11.44 -0.14
CA ILE A 165 1.38 -10.94 -0.53
C ILE A 165 1.85 -11.63 -1.82
N GLY A 166 1.91 -10.89 -2.92
CA GLY A 166 2.57 -11.36 -4.14
C GLY A 166 4.04 -10.93 -4.17
N VAL A 167 4.98 -11.83 -4.49
CA VAL A 167 6.42 -11.51 -4.56
C VAL A 167 6.97 -11.82 -5.95
N ALA A 168 7.61 -10.84 -6.58
CA ALA A 168 8.30 -11.05 -7.85
C ALA A 168 9.45 -12.04 -7.67
N LYS A 169 9.52 -13.08 -8.51
CA LYS A 169 10.48 -14.20 -8.42
C LYS A 169 11.93 -13.74 -8.35
N VAL A 170 12.26 -12.62 -8.98
CA VAL A 170 13.62 -12.08 -8.96
C VAL A 170 14.07 -11.64 -7.56
N LEU A 171 13.15 -11.29 -6.65
CA LEU A 171 13.47 -10.97 -5.26
C LEU A 171 14.03 -12.17 -4.49
N GLN A 172 13.68 -13.40 -4.86
CA GLN A 172 14.23 -14.61 -4.24
C GLN A 172 15.71 -14.86 -4.59
N LYS A 173 16.32 -14.03 -5.45
CA LYS A 173 17.78 -14.06 -5.66
C LYS A 173 18.54 -13.45 -4.48
N ASP A 174 17.87 -12.63 -3.67
CA ASP A 174 18.40 -12.15 -2.41
C ASP A 174 18.22 -13.27 -1.36
N SER A 175 19.33 -13.73 -0.77
CA SER A 175 19.32 -14.84 0.18
C SER A 175 18.47 -14.55 1.42
N LEU A 176 18.51 -13.31 1.93
CA LEU A 176 17.73 -12.93 3.11
C LEU A 176 16.23 -12.96 2.81
N VAL A 177 15.85 -12.47 1.62
CA VAL A 177 14.45 -12.57 1.17
C VAL A 177 14.04 -14.03 1.02
N ALA A 178 14.86 -14.86 0.37
CA ALA A 178 14.54 -16.27 0.16
C ALA A 178 14.35 -17.04 1.48
N GLU A 179 15.24 -16.83 2.44
CA GLU A 179 15.19 -17.43 3.79
C GLU A 179 13.94 -16.96 4.53
N THR A 180 13.70 -15.65 4.60
CA THR A 180 12.53 -15.07 5.28
C THR A 180 11.21 -15.61 4.70
N LEU A 181 11.10 -15.73 3.37
CA LEU A 181 9.91 -16.29 2.73
C LEU A 181 9.70 -17.77 3.04
N ALA A 182 10.79 -18.55 3.13
CA ALA A 182 10.72 -19.98 3.44
C ALA A 182 10.25 -20.23 4.89
N GLU A 183 10.69 -19.39 5.82
CA GLU A 183 10.35 -19.47 7.25
C GLU A 183 8.98 -18.85 7.58
N SER A 184 8.50 -17.92 6.76
CA SER A 184 7.23 -17.22 7.02
C SER A 184 6.01 -18.15 6.86
N VAL A 185 5.40 -18.51 7.99
CA VAL A 185 4.09 -19.21 8.03
C VAL A 185 3.01 -18.38 7.35
N TYR A 186 3.02 -17.06 7.55
CA TYR A 186 2.10 -16.14 6.88
C TYR A 186 2.22 -16.24 5.36
N PHE A 187 3.44 -16.10 4.83
CA PHE A 187 3.66 -16.14 3.38
C PHE A 187 3.31 -17.51 2.78
N ARG A 188 3.52 -18.61 3.52
CA ARG A 188 3.09 -19.94 3.08
C ARG A 188 1.58 -20.05 2.87
N ASN A 189 0.79 -19.37 3.70
CA ASN A 189 -0.68 -19.46 3.68
C ASN A 189 -1.34 -18.37 2.82
N TYR A 190 -0.75 -17.17 2.77
CA TYR A 190 -1.32 -15.96 2.18
C TYR A 190 -0.35 -15.24 1.22
N GLY A 191 0.62 -15.98 0.68
CA GLY A 191 1.62 -15.45 -0.23
C GLY A 191 1.81 -16.31 -1.46
N PHE A 192 2.31 -15.69 -2.53
CA PHE A 192 2.65 -16.38 -3.77
C PHE A 192 3.79 -15.67 -4.51
N VAL A 193 4.46 -16.40 -5.40
CA VAL A 193 5.55 -15.87 -6.22
C VAL A 193 5.10 -15.71 -7.67
N PHE A 194 5.32 -14.54 -8.27
CA PHE A 194 4.98 -14.25 -9.66
C PHE A 194 6.22 -13.86 -10.48
N ARG A 195 6.14 -13.89 -11.82
CA ARG A 195 7.24 -13.42 -12.68
C ARG A 195 7.09 -11.94 -12.97
N GLU A 196 6.39 -11.61 -14.06
CA GLU A 196 6.13 -10.22 -14.45
C GLU A 196 4.82 -9.73 -13.84
N MET A 197 3.75 -10.53 -13.97
CA MET A 197 2.44 -10.27 -13.39
C MET A 197 1.91 -11.51 -12.66
N PRO A 198 1.09 -11.32 -11.61
CA PRO A 198 0.33 -12.39 -10.97
C PRO A 198 -0.66 -13.05 -11.94
N THR A 199 -1.01 -14.30 -11.67
CA THR A 199 -2.11 -14.99 -12.37
C THR A 199 -3.21 -15.37 -11.37
N ALA A 200 -4.45 -15.44 -11.85
CA ALA A 200 -5.60 -15.80 -11.01
C ALA A 200 -5.42 -17.16 -10.30
N GLU A 201 -4.84 -18.14 -10.98
CA GLU A 201 -4.62 -19.48 -10.41
C GLU A 201 -3.64 -19.48 -9.24
N GLN A 202 -2.70 -18.55 -9.19
CA GLN A 202 -1.81 -18.41 -8.04
C GLN A 202 -2.54 -17.89 -6.80
N ILE A 203 -3.60 -17.10 -7.00
CA ILE A 203 -4.34 -16.41 -5.94
C ILE A 203 -5.50 -17.28 -5.43
N ARG A 204 -6.09 -18.12 -6.30
CA ARG A 204 -7.26 -18.96 -6.03
C ARG A 204 -7.19 -19.74 -4.70
N PRO A 205 -6.09 -20.41 -4.32
CA PRO A 205 -6.04 -21.19 -3.08
C PRO A 205 -6.21 -20.32 -1.82
N MET A 206 -5.64 -19.11 -1.83
CA MET A 206 -5.77 -18.16 -0.72
C MET A 206 -7.20 -17.63 -0.60
N LEU A 207 -7.86 -17.37 -1.73
CA LEU A 207 -9.26 -16.95 -1.75
C LEU A 207 -10.19 -18.03 -1.19
N ALA A 208 -9.97 -19.30 -1.58
CA ALA A 208 -10.73 -20.42 -1.04
C ALA A 208 -10.56 -20.54 0.48
N ALA A 209 -9.32 -20.51 0.98
CA ALA A 209 -9.02 -20.54 2.42
C ALA A 209 -9.67 -19.37 3.19
N LEU A 210 -9.76 -18.19 2.57
CA LEU A 210 -10.45 -17.03 3.15
C LEU A 210 -11.95 -17.24 3.28
N LEU A 211 -12.60 -18.00 2.39
CA LEU A 211 -14.04 -18.28 2.50
C LEU A 211 -14.33 -19.31 3.60
N GLU A 212 -13.46 -20.30 3.76
CA GLU A 212 -13.57 -21.36 4.77
C GLU A 212 -13.40 -20.84 6.21
N ASN A 213 -12.57 -19.82 6.41
CA ASN A 213 -12.35 -19.23 7.73
C ASN A 213 -13.49 -18.27 8.14
N ASN A 214 -14.42 -18.71 8.99
CA ASN A 214 -15.60 -17.94 9.44
C ASN A 214 -15.32 -16.73 10.37
N ALA A 215 -14.06 -16.39 10.68
CA ALA A 215 -13.70 -15.34 11.65
C ALA A 215 -13.72 -13.89 11.11
N PHE A 216 -14.00 -13.68 9.82
CA PHE A 216 -13.74 -12.41 9.13
C PHE A 216 -14.81 -11.30 9.30
N THR A 217 -15.92 -11.55 9.99
CA THR A 217 -17.14 -10.72 9.84
C THR A 217 -17.35 -9.58 10.85
N ALA A 218 -16.49 -9.37 11.86
CA ALA A 218 -16.84 -8.42 12.92
C ALA A 218 -15.78 -7.33 13.16
N LYS A 219 -15.84 -6.22 12.40
CA LYS A 219 -15.41 -4.89 12.91
C LYS A 219 -15.75 -3.64 12.08
N LYS A 220 -16.33 -3.72 10.87
CA LYS A 220 -16.68 -2.50 10.10
C LYS A 220 -17.98 -1.77 10.54
N SER A 221 -18.81 -2.29 11.46
CA SER A 221 -20.10 -1.64 11.80
C SER A 221 -20.15 -0.82 13.10
N ARG A 222 -19.11 -0.82 13.95
CA ARG A 222 -19.19 -0.14 15.27
C ARG A 222 -18.66 1.29 15.32
N ASP A 223 -17.96 1.78 14.30
CA ASP A 223 -17.24 3.07 14.39
C ASP A 223 -17.88 4.24 13.60
N GLN A 224 -19.06 4.04 12.99
CA GLN A 224 -19.75 5.11 12.24
C GLN A 224 -21.02 5.67 12.90
N THR A 225 -21.43 5.19 14.09
CA THR A 225 -22.71 5.60 14.72
C THR A 225 -22.61 6.43 16.00
N LYS A 226 -21.41 6.86 16.44
CA LYS A 226 -21.27 7.81 17.57
C LYS A 226 -20.50 9.06 17.20
N LYS A 227 -21.06 9.92 16.34
CA LYS A 227 -20.69 11.35 16.27
C LYS A 227 -21.72 12.16 15.46
N ARG A 228 -22.97 12.19 15.92
CA ARG A 228 -23.92 13.28 15.60
C ARG A 228 -24.85 13.50 16.79
N SER A 229 -24.41 14.33 17.72
CA SER A 229 -25.31 15.04 18.65
C SER A 229 -25.47 16.46 18.11
N PRO A 230 -26.69 16.94 17.82
CA PRO A 230 -26.89 18.34 17.42
C PRO A 230 -26.80 19.24 18.66
N HIS A 231 -25.87 20.20 18.63
CA HIS A 231 -25.88 21.31 19.57
C HIS A 231 -27.13 22.16 19.34
N VAL A 232 -28.08 22.07 20.27
CA VAL A 232 -29.16 23.05 20.44
C VAL A 232 -28.59 24.19 21.27
N PHE A 233 -28.37 25.34 20.64
CA PHE A 233 -28.11 26.59 21.35
C PHE A 233 -29.40 27.08 22.00
N GLY A 234 -29.41 27.11 23.33
CA GLY A 234 -30.46 27.75 24.11
C GLY A 234 -30.38 29.26 23.98
N LYS A 235 -31.55 29.87 23.78
CA LYS A 235 -31.82 31.29 24.04
C LYS A 235 -31.94 31.49 25.55
N THR A 236 -31.36 32.56 26.08
CA THR A 236 -31.81 33.21 27.32
C THR A 236 -31.65 34.71 27.17
N GLU A 237 -32.78 35.38 27.35
CA GLU A 237 -33.07 36.73 27.88
C GLU A 237 -32.12 37.91 27.57
#